data_AF-A0A933F4B2-F1
#
_entry.id   AF-A0A933F4B2-F1
#
_cell.length_a   1.000
_cell.length_b   1.000
_cell.length_c   1.000
_cell.angle_alpha   90.00
_cell.angle_beta   90.00
_cell.angle_gamma   90.00
#
_symmetry.space_group_name_H-M   'P 1'
#
loop_
_entity.id
_entity.type
_entity.pdbx_description
1 polymer ?
#
loop_
_entity_poly.entity_id
_entity_poly.type
_entity_poly.pdbx_seq_one_letter_code
_entity_poly.pdbx_strand_id
1 'polypeptide(L)'
;MNLLNRYFAPFASLLILSAVYFSEPDRKTVVLSIGVLAVAIAVNGWFAKNTYHFVGWAGRLRTLQIWLNYVWTLPLFYLLHGFWAPMWLLFVMAPVTAALYQGRLQTFATSMTSGGTMLALYWIRARSNGLELGGVVWGMAVVHAAFIVVFSLFIHALAETALRLRDVSNR
;
A
#
# COMPACT_ATOMS: atom_id res chain seq x y z
N MET A 1 16.36 5.37 0.00
CA MET A 1 15.54 5.34 1.23
C MET A 1 14.55 6.52 1.33
N ASN A 2 14.66 7.55 0.48
CA ASN A 2 13.74 8.70 0.49
C ASN A 2 12.46 8.49 -0.33
N LEU A 3 12.44 7.64 -1.37
CA LEU A 3 11.28 7.49 -2.27
C LEU A 3 10.02 6.99 -1.56
N LEU A 4 10.16 6.02 -0.66
CA LEU A 4 9.01 5.51 0.11
C LEU A 4 8.34 6.61 0.91
N ASN A 5 9.09 7.25 1.80
CA ASN A 5 8.52 8.25 2.69
C ASN A 5 8.10 9.52 1.93
N ARG A 6 8.81 9.84 0.84
CA ARG A 6 8.55 11.02 0.01
C ARG A 6 7.31 10.91 -0.87
N TYR A 7 6.90 9.71 -1.27
CA TYR A 7 5.76 9.53 -2.19
C TYR A 7 4.61 8.72 -1.60
N PHE A 8 4.88 7.76 -0.69
CA PHE A 8 3.83 6.94 -0.10
C PHE A 8 2.98 7.70 0.92
N ALA A 9 3.61 8.41 1.86
CA ALA A 9 2.90 9.21 2.85
C ALA A 9 2.00 10.29 2.22
N PRO A 10 2.47 11.10 1.23
CA PRO A 10 1.59 12.07 0.59
C PRO A 10 0.52 11.41 -0.28
N PHE A 11 0.79 10.27 -0.92
CA PHE A 11 -0.23 9.54 -1.67
C PHE A 11 -1.36 9.05 -0.76
N ALA A 12 -1.03 8.38 0.35
CA ALA A 12 -2.01 7.93 1.33
C ALA A 12 -2.78 9.12 1.94
N SER A 13 -2.07 10.22 2.24
CA SER A 13 -2.69 11.43 2.75
C SER A 13 -3.68 12.04 1.75
N LEU A 14 -3.32 12.16 0.47
CA LEU A 14 -4.20 12.67 -0.58
C LEU A 14 -5.44 11.79 -0.74
N LEU A 15 -5.29 10.47 -0.72
CA LEU A 15 -6.40 9.52 -0.78
C LEU A 15 -7.36 9.70 0.40
N ILE A 16 -6.82 9.79 1.62
CA ILE A 16 -7.64 9.92 2.84
C ILE A 16 -8.30 11.30 2.89
N LEU A 17 -7.59 12.38 2.57
CA LEU A 17 -8.16 13.72 2.53
C LEU A 17 -9.26 13.81 1.48
N SER A 18 -9.06 13.20 0.31
CA SER A 18 -10.11 13.10 -0.71
C SER A 18 -11.32 12.31 -0.21
N ALA A 19 -11.10 11.17 0.45
CA ALA A 19 -12.18 10.38 1.03
C ALA A 19 -12.96 11.15 2.11
N VAL A 20 -12.27 11.92 2.96
CA VAL A 20 -12.91 12.75 3.99
C VAL A 20 -13.69 13.92 3.36
N TYR A 21 -13.12 14.55 2.33
CA TYR A 21 -13.73 15.70 1.67
C TYR A 21 -14.97 15.32 0.85
N PHE A 22 -14.91 14.23 0.07
CA PHE A 22 -16.00 13.87 -0.85
C PHE A 22 -17.07 12.97 -0.23
N SER A 23 -16.73 12.14 0.75
CA SER A 23 -17.61 11.07 1.22
C SER A 23 -18.24 11.32 2.58
N GLU A 24 -18.04 12.50 3.15
CA GLU A 24 -18.56 12.96 4.46
C GLU A 24 -18.71 11.82 5.50
N PRO A 25 -17.62 11.14 5.89
CA PRO A 25 -17.73 9.99 6.77
C PRO A 25 -18.15 10.40 8.19
N ASP A 26 -18.70 9.47 8.96
CA ASP A 26 -19.01 9.70 10.38
C ASP A 26 -17.78 10.23 11.14
N ARG A 27 -18.03 11.15 12.09
CA ARG A 27 -16.99 11.88 12.82
C ARG A 27 -16.01 10.93 13.51
N LYS A 28 -16.49 9.79 14.00
CA LYS A 28 -15.64 8.75 14.60
C LYS A 28 -14.67 8.14 13.58
N THR A 29 -15.16 7.82 12.39
CA THR A 29 -14.36 7.24 11.30
C THR A 29 -13.29 8.22 10.80
N VAL A 30 -13.64 9.51 10.68
CA VAL A 30 -12.69 10.56 10.31
C VAL A 30 -11.57 10.67 11.34
N VAL A 31 -11.91 10.80 12.63
CA VAL A 31 -10.91 10.94 13.71
C VAL A 31 -10.00 9.72 13.79
N LEU A 32 -10.55 8.51 13.69
CA LEU A 32 -9.75 7.28 13.69
C LEU A 32 -8.83 7.21 12.47
N SER A 33 -9.32 7.54 11.27
CA SER A 33 -8.53 7.46 10.04
C SER A 33 -7.40 8.49 10.03
N ILE A 34 -7.68 9.72 10.47
CA ILE A 34 -6.66 10.77 10.62
C ILE A 34 -5.65 10.38 11.72
N GLY A 35 -6.12 9.80 12.82
CA GLY A 35 -5.25 9.30 13.88
C GLY A 35 -4.29 8.21 13.39
N VAL A 36 -4.79 7.22 12.66
CA VAL A 36 -3.96 6.16 12.06
C VAL A 36 -2.97 6.76 11.06
N LEU A 37 -3.40 7.70 10.22
CA LEU A 37 -2.52 8.38 9.27
C LEU A 37 -1.41 9.17 9.99
N ALA A 38 -1.75 9.93 11.04
CA ALA A 38 -0.79 10.69 11.82
C ALA A 38 0.26 9.78 12.49
N VAL A 39 -0.18 8.66 13.07
CA VAL A 39 0.72 7.65 13.63
C VAL A 39 1.61 7.05 12.54
N ALA A 40 1.04 6.69 11.38
CA ALA A 40 1.80 6.15 10.26
C ALA A 40 2.88 7.13 9.77
N ILE A 41 2.56 8.42 9.66
CA ILE A 41 3.51 9.48 9.28
C ILE A 41 4.60 9.63 10.35
N ALA A 42 4.22 9.70 11.64
CA ALA A 42 5.16 9.87 12.73
C ALA A 42 6.16 8.70 12.81
N VAL A 43 5.66 7.46 12.72
CA VAL A 43 6.47 6.25 12.75
C VAL A 43 7.38 6.16 11.52
N ASN A 44 6.86 6.42 10.31
CA ASN A 44 7.71 6.44 9.11
C ASN A 44 8.77 7.56 9.17
N GLY A 45 8.41 8.73 9.69
CA GLY A 45 9.33 9.85 9.92
C GLY A 45 10.44 9.49 10.91
N TRP A 46 10.10 8.79 12.00
CA TRP A 46 11.08 8.30 12.97
C TRP A 46 12.05 7.30 12.35
N PHE A 47 11.54 6.31 11.61
CA PHE A 47 12.38 5.34 10.88
C PHE A 47 13.30 6.02 9.87
N ALA A 48 12.81 7.03 9.15
CA ALA A 48 13.62 7.79 8.20
C ALA A 48 14.78 8.53 8.87
N LYS A 49 14.54 9.15 10.05
CA LYS A 49 15.60 9.82 10.83
C LYS A 49 16.62 8.82 11.39
N ASN A 50 16.16 7.70 11.94
CA ASN A 50 17.04 6.71 12.59
C ASN A 50 17.73 5.75 11.62
N THR A 51 17.40 5.79 10.33
CA THR A 51 18.01 4.95 9.29
C THR A 51 19.53 5.02 9.27
N TYR A 52 20.11 6.21 9.48
CA TYR A 52 21.57 6.42 9.48
C TYR A 52 22.28 5.75 10.66
N HIS A 53 21.56 5.47 11.76
CA HIS A 53 22.16 4.77 12.89
C HIS A 53 22.24 3.25 12.67
N PHE A 54 21.46 2.73 11.72
CA PHE A 54 21.29 1.29 11.46
C PHE A 54 21.82 0.87 10.08
N VAL A 55 22.94 1.44 9.63
CA VAL A 55 23.52 1.18 8.29
C VAL A 55 23.73 -0.32 8.02
N GLY A 56 24.20 -1.09 9.03
CA GLY A 56 24.38 -2.54 8.90
C GLY A 56 23.08 -3.34 8.74
N TRP A 57 21.92 -2.74 9.04
CA TRP A 57 20.59 -3.37 8.97
C TRP A 57 19.71 -2.77 7.86
N ALA A 58 20.28 -1.94 6.98
CA ALA A 58 19.53 -1.20 5.97
C ALA A 58 18.64 -2.08 5.09
N GLY A 59 19.07 -3.30 4.75
CA GLY A 59 18.25 -4.26 3.99
C GLY A 59 17.00 -4.73 4.74
N ARG A 60 17.16 -5.14 6.02
CA ARG A 60 16.03 -5.60 6.86
C ARG A 60 15.07 -4.46 7.18
N LEU A 61 15.60 -3.26 7.41
CA LEU A 61 14.78 -2.08 7.67
C LEU A 61 13.88 -1.71 6.49
N ARG A 62 14.35 -1.89 5.24
CA ARG A 62 13.51 -1.69 4.05
C ARG A 62 12.33 -2.65 4.02
N THR A 63 12.58 -3.94 4.28
CA THR A 63 11.52 -4.95 4.35
C THR A 63 10.54 -4.63 5.48
N LEU A 64 11.05 -4.28 6.66
CA LEU A 64 10.21 -3.89 7.79
C LEU A 64 9.35 -2.68 7.46
N GLN A 65 9.88 -1.68 6.75
CA GLN A 65 9.13 -0.49 6.36
C GLN A 65 8.04 -0.79 5.32
N ILE A 66 8.28 -1.72 4.39
CA ILE A 66 7.24 -2.21 3.45
C ILE A 66 6.07 -2.81 4.24
N TRP A 67 6.38 -3.72 5.16
CA TRP A 67 5.36 -4.40 5.98
C TRP A 67 4.65 -3.46 6.94
N LEU A 68 5.36 -2.51 7.53
CA LEU A 68 4.77 -1.52 8.42
C LEU A 68 3.75 -0.65 7.69
N ASN A 69 4.08 -0.20 6.48
CA ASN A 69 3.15 0.55 5.64
C ASN A 69 1.94 -0.28 5.21
N TYR A 70 2.17 -1.55 4.87
CA TYR A 70 1.08 -2.49 4.62
C TYR A 70 0.15 -2.65 5.84
N VAL A 71 0.70 -2.77 7.04
CA VAL A 71 -0.07 -2.86 8.29
C VAL A 71 -0.93 -1.62 8.50
N TRP A 72 -0.42 -0.42 8.20
CA TRP A 72 -1.23 0.82 8.28
C TRP A 72 -2.34 0.89 7.23
N THR A 73 -2.13 0.30 6.05
CA THR A 73 -3.16 0.23 5.01
C THR A 73 -4.39 -0.57 5.44
N LEU A 74 -4.22 -1.64 6.23
CA LEU A 74 -5.32 -2.51 6.67
C LEU A 74 -6.45 -1.78 7.40
N PRO A 75 -6.20 -1.06 8.52
CA PRO A 75 -7.25 -0.33 9.23
C PRO A 75 -7.80 0.82 8.40
N LEU A 76 -6.95 1.53 7.63
CA LEU A 76 -7.39 2.63 6.78
C LEU A 76 -8.38 2.15 5.72
N PHE A 77 -8.07 1.05 5.03
CA PHE A 77 -8.97 0.46 4.06
C PHE A 77 -10.26 -0.05 4.71
N TYR A 78 -10.15 -0.77 5.83
CA TYR A 78 -11.33 -1.29 6.53
C TYR A 78 -12.31 -0.18 6.91
N LEU A 79 -11.80 0.96 7.41
CA LEU A 79 -12.60 2.11 7.81
C LEU A 79 -13.19 2.89 6.63
N LEU A 80 -12.41 3.12 5.56
CA LEU A 80 -12.76 4.09 4.51
C LEU A 80 -13.26 3.48 3.19
N HIS A 81 -13.05 2.19 2.92
CA HIS A 81 -13.39 1.63 1.60
C HIS A 81 -14.89 1.75 1.25
N GLY A 82 -15.77 1.75 2.25
CA GLY A 82 -17.22 1.91 2.04
C GLY A 82 -17.61 3.34 1.65
N PHE A 83 -16.73 4.30 1.86
CA PHE A 83 -16.95 5.72 1.59
C PHE A 83 -16.28 6.16 0.29
N TRP A 84 -15.12 5.57 -0.06
CA TRP A 84 -14.32 6.00 -1.20
C TRP A 84 -13.86 4.81 -2.06
N ALA A 85 -14.37 4.73 -3.28
CA ALA A 85 -14.10 3.61 -4.19
C ALA A 85 -12.60 3.38 -4.51
N PRO A 86 -11.75 4.42 -4.71
CA PRO A 86 -10.32 4.26 -5.01
C PRO A 86 -9.44 3.76 -3.84
N MET A 87 -10.00 3.48 -2.67
CA MET A 87 -9.22 3.11 -1.48
C MET A 87 -8.37 1.85 -1.65
N TRP A 88 -8.74 0.97 -2.57
CA TRP A 88 -7.97 -0.23 -2.89
C TRP A 88 -6.55 0.08 -3.38
N LEU A 89 -6.31 1.27 -3.92
CA LEU A 89 -4.98 1.71 -4.37
C LEU A 89 -3.95 1.76 -3.24
N LEU A 90 -4.37 1.87 -1.97
CA LEU A 90 -3.44 1.78 -0.84
C LEU A 90 -2.70 0.43 -0.80
N PHE A 91 -3.34 -0.64 -1.27
CA PHE A 91 -2.74 -1.97 -1.34
C PHE A 91 -1.72 -2.13 -2.47
N VAL A 92 -1.67 -1.21 -3.43
CA VAL A 92 -0.68 -1.24 -4.51
C VAL A 92 0.72 -0.86 -4.00
N MET A 93 0.78 -0.04 -2.95
CA MET A 93 2.01 0.66 -2.60
C MET A 93 3.08 -0.20 -1.95
N ALA A 94 2.71 -1.12 -1.06
CA ALA A 94 3.68 -2.07 -0.48
C ALA A 94 4.30 -2.99 -1.56
N PRO A 95 3.52 -3.59 -2.48
CA PRO A 95 4.04 -4.33 -3.63
C PRO A 95 4.91 -3.50 -4.59
N VAL A 96 4.51 -2.27 -4.93
CA VAL A 96 5.31 -1.37 -5.77
C VAL A 96 6.65 -1.04 -5.10
N THR A 97 6.63 -0.87 -3.79
CA THR A 97 7.86 -0.65 -3.03
C THR A 97 8.74 -1.89 -3.05
N ALA A 98 8.17 -3.07 -2.83
CA ALA A 98 8.89 -4.33 -2.94
C ALA A 98 9.51 -4.45 -4.35
N ALA A 99 8.78 -4.09 -5.40
CA ALA A 99 9.27 -4.09 -6.77
C ALA A 99 10.55 -3.25 -6.97
N LEU A 100 10.69 -2.13 -6.25
CA LEU A 100 11.84 -1.23 -6.35
C LEU A 100 13.05 -1.65 -5.50
N TYR A 101 12.85 -2.44 -4.44
CA TYR A 101 13.89 -2.71 -3.44
C TYR A 101 14.17 -4.18 -3.18
N GLN A 102 13.32 -5.09 -3.64
CA GLN A 102 13.37 -6.52 -3.39
C GLN A 102 13.40 -7.31 -4.70
N GLY A 103 13.66 -8.61 -4.61
CA GLY A 103 13.67 -9.49 -5.78
C GLY A 103 12.27 -9.76 -6.34
N ARG A 104 12.20 -10.31 -7.55
CA ARG A 104 10.94 -10.66 -8.25
C ARG A 104 10.01 -11.55 -7.41
N LEU A 105 10.56 -12.59 -6.78
CA LEU A 105 9.79 -13.53 -5.96
C LEU A 105 9.17 -12.84 -4.72
N GLN A 106 9.95 -11.97 -4.07
CA GLN A 106 9.50 -11.22 -2.89
C GLN A 106 8.44 -10.18 -3.27
N THR A 107 8.59 -9.53 -4.43
CA THR A 107 7.59 -8.64 -5.01
C THR A 107 6.28 -9.37 -5.28
N PHE A 108 6.38 -10.52 -5.94
CA PHE A 108 5.22 -11.38 -6.22
C PHE A 108 4.51 -11.79 -4.93
N ALA A 109 5.25 -12.31 -3.94
CA ALA A 109 4.70 -12.70 -2.65
C ALA A 109 3.99 -11.53 -1.97
N THR A 110 4.62 -10.35 -1.92
CA THR A 110 4.04 -9.14 -1.32
C THR A 110 2.77 -8.73 -2.06
N SER A 111 2.74 -8.80 -3.39
CA SER A 111 1.56 -8.47 -4.20
C SER A 111 0.40 -9.45 -3.99
N MET A 112 0.71 -10.74 -3.86
CA MET A 112 -0.29 -11.78 -3.59
C MET A 112 -0.87 -11.62 -2.19
N THR A 113 -0.03 -11.34 -1.19
CA THR A 113 -0.50 -11.03 0.17
C THR A 113 -1.35 -9.75 0.18
N SER A 114 -0.97 -8.74 -0.59
CA SER A 114 -1.71 -7.48 -0.63
C SER A 114 -3.08 -7.62 -1.30
N GLY A 115 -3.14 -8.21 -2.50
CA GLY A 115 -4.39 -8.50 -3.21
C GLY A 115 -5.27 -9.50 -2.47
N GLY A 116 -4.68 -10.55 -1.89
CA GLY A 116 -5.40 -11.55 -1.11
C GLY A 116 -6.04 -10.97 0.15
N THR A 117 -5.32 -10.14 0.90
CA THR A 117 -5.90 -9.50 2.09
C THR A 117 -6.95 -8.47 1.74
N MET A 118 -6.80 -7.75 0.63
CA MET A 118 -7.86 -6.87 0.13
C MET A 118 -9.15 -7.66 -0.13
N LEU A 119 -9.08 -8.79 -0.84
CA LEU A 119 -10.23 -9.67 -1.05
C LEU A 119 -10.81 -10.21 0.26
N ALA A 120 -9.95 -10.58 1.21
CA ALA A 120 -10.39 -11.02 2.53
C ALA A 120 -11.15 -9.91 3.29
N LEU A 121 -10.70 -8.66 3.20
CA LEU A 121 -11.40 -7.52 3.81
C LEU A 121 -12.75 -7.24 3.14
N TYR A 122 -12.86 -7.36 1.82
CA TYR A 122 -14.15 -7.31 1.12
C TYR A 122 -15.10 -8.38 1.67
N TRP A 123 -14.62 -9.62 1.80
CA TRP A 123 -15.42 -10.72 2.33
C TRP A 123 -15.86 -10.51 3.79
N ILE A 124 -14.93 -10.12 4.67
CA ILE A 124 -15.21 -9.87 6.09
C ILE A 124 -16.26 -8.76 6.23
N ARG A 125 -16.13 -7.68 5.45
CA ARG A 125 -17.07 -6.56 5.49
C ARG A 125 -18.47 -6.93 5.02
N ALA A 126 -18.55 -7.67 3.90
CA ALA A 126 -19.83 -8.16 3.38
C ALA A 126 -20.57 -8.97 4.45
N ARG A 127 -19.84 -9.88 5.10
CA ARG A 127 -20.37 -10.69 6.20
C ARG A 127 -20.75 -9.86 7.42
N SER A 128 -19.94 -8.87 7.82
CA SER A 128 -20.24 -8.02 8.98
C SER A 128 -21.48 -7.15 8.79
N ASN A 129 -21.74 -6.73 7.55
CA ASN A 129 -22.88 -5.87 7.23
C ASN A 129 -24.15 -6.66 6.85
N GLY A 130 -24.08 -8.00 6.84
CA GLY A 130 -25.18 -8.86 6.44
C GLY A 130 -25.59 -8.71 4.96
N LEU A 131 -24.71 -8.15 4.13
CA LEU A 131 -24.97 -7.89 2.72
C LEU A 131 -24.13 -8.83 1.86
N GLU A 132 -24.79 -9.63 1.02
CA GLU A 132 -24.08 -10.39 -0.01
C GLU A 132 -23.53 -9.42 -1.06
N LEU A 133 -22.23 -9.47 -1.28
CA LEU A 133 -21.59 -8.78 -2.38
C LEU A 133 -22.12 -9.36 -3.70
N GLY A 134 -22.81 -8.54 -4.49
CA GLY A 134 -23.25 -8.95 -5.82
C GLY A 134 -22.08 -9.38 -6.70
N GLY A 135 -22.32 -10.28 -7.66
CA GLY A 135 -21.27 -10.84 -8.53
C GLY A 135 -20.42 -9.78 -9.25
N VAL A 136 -21.02 -8.64 -9.59
CA VAL A 136 -20.31 -7.49 -10.19
C VAL A 136 -19.26 -6.91 -9.25
N VAL A 137 -19.54 -6.77 -7.96
CA VAL A 137 -18.60 -6.22 -6.98
C VAL A 137 -17.44 -7.20 -6.73
N TRP A 138 -17.74 -8.49 -6.70
CA TRP A 138 -16.70 -9.53 -6.66
C TRP A 138 -15.81 -9.52 -7.89
N GLY A 139 -16.41 -9.40 -9.09
CA GLY A 139 -15.66 -9.24 -10.33
C GLY A 139 -14.70 -8.06 -10.29
N MET A 140 -15.19 -6.88 -9.83
CA MET A 140 -14.34 -5.70 -9.63
C MET A 140 -13.21 -5.95 -8.63
N ALA A 141 -13.50 -6.52 -7.46
CA ALA A 141 -12.51 -6.78 -6.42
C ALA A 141 -11.41 -7.75 -6.90
N VAL A 142 -11.77 -8.79 -7.66
CA VAL A 142 -10.82 -9.73 -8.25
C VAL A 142 -9.95 -9.04 -9.30
N VAL A 143 -10.53 -8.18 -10.14
CA VAL A 143 -9.75 -7.39 -11.11
C VAL A 143 -8.78 -6.46 -10.41
N HIS A 144 -9.19 -5.78 -9.33
CA HIS A 144 -8.28 -4.96 -8.52
C HIS A 144 -7.14 -5.79 -7.91
N ALA A 145 -7.43 -6.99 -7.41
CA ALA A 145 -6.42 -7.87 -6.84
C ALA A 145 -5.41 -8.34 -7.90
N ALA A 146 -5.91 -8.73 -9.08
CA ALA A 146 -5.09 -9.10 -10.22
C ALA A 146 -4.23 -7.91 -10.69
N PHE A 147 -4.80 -6.70 -10.72
CA PHE A 147 -4.08 -5.47 -11.05
C PHE A 147 -2.90 -5.24 -10.10
N ILE A 148 -3.09 -5.38 -8.78
CA ILE A 148 -2.01 -5.21 -7.80
C ILE A 148 -0.82 -6.13 -8.12
N VAL A 149 -1.10 -7.39 -8.47
CA VAL A 149 -0.07 -8.38 -8.83
C VAL A 149 0.62 -8.00 -10.13
N VAL A 150 -0.14 -7.86 -11.22
CA VAL A 150 0.42 -7.57 -12.55
C VAL A 150 1.19 -6.25 -12.56
N PHE A 151 0.63 -5.19 -11.98
CA PHE A 151 1.26 -3.88 -11.92
C PHE A 151 2.57 -3.90 -11.14
N SER A 152 2.62 -4.58 -9.99
CA SER A 152 3.86 -4.67 -9.20
C SER A 152 4.99 -5.39 -9.95
N LEU A 153 4.68 -6.47 -10.68
CA LEU A 153 5.65 -7.18 -11.50
C LEU A 153 6.10 -6.35 -12.70
N PHE A 154 5.19 -5.59 -13.30
CA PHE A 154 5.51 -4.65 -14.36
C PHE A 154 6.49 -3.57 -13.88
N ILE A 155 6.23 -2.94 -12.73
CA ILE A 155 7.15 -1.97 -12.12
C ILE A 155 8.50 -2.61 -11.82
N HIS A 156 8.53 -3.86 -11.35
CA HIS A 156 9.78 -4.56 -11.10
C HIS A 156 10.62 -4.72 -12.38
N ALA A 157 9.98 -5.15 -13.49
CA ALA A 157 10.64 -5.27 -14.78
C ALA A 157 11.16 -3.93 -15.32
N LEU A 158 10.40 -2.84 -15.13
CA LEU A 158 10.87 -1.50 -15.46
C LEU A 158 12.09 -1.08 -14.64
N ALA A 159 12.07 -1.35 -13.33
CA ALA A 159 13.19 -1.04 -12.45
C ALA A 159 14.46 -1.79 -12.86
N GLU A 160 14.35 -3.09 -13.17
CA GLU A 160 15.48 -3.87 -13.69
C GLU A 160 16.00 -3.32 -15.02
N THR A 161 15.10 -2.96 -15.94
CA THR A 161 15.47 -2.44 -17.27
C THR A 161 16.18 -1.09 -17.15
N ALA A 162 15.70 -0.20 -16.28
CA ALA A 162 16.33 1.09 -16.02
C ALA A 162 17.76 0.93 -15.46
N LEU A 163 17.96 -0.03 -14.54
CA LEU A 163 19.29 -0.34 -14.02
C LEU A 163 20.22 -0.86 -15.13
N ARG A 164 19.74 -1.78 -15.98
CA ARG A 164 20.53 -2.30 -17.11
C ARG A 164 20.92 -1.20 -18.10
N LEU A 165 20.00 -0.31 -18.47
CA LEU A 165 20.27 0.82 -19.36
C LEU A 165 21.32 1.77 -18.79
N ARG A 166 21.23 2.07 -17.49
CA ARG A 166 22.23 2.88 -16.79
C ARG A 166 23.61 2.23 -16.81
N ASP A 167 23.67 0.93 -16.55
CA ASP A 167 24.93 0.20 -16.49
C ASP A 167 25.56 0.04 -17.88
N VAL A 168 24.76 -0.01 -18.95
CA VAL A 168 25.25 0.08 -20.34
C VAL A 168 25.76 1.47 -20.68
N SER A 169 25.07 2.54 -20.26
CA SER A 169 25.47 3.93 -20.52
C SER A 169 26.75 4.34 -19.80
N ASN A 170 27.12 3.67 -18.71
CA ASN A 170 28.31 3.96 -17.91
C ASN A 170 29.55 3.14 -18.32
N ARG A 171 29.44 2.30 -19.35
CA ARG A 171 30.54 1.57 -19.98
C ARG A 171 30.99 2.28 -21.25
#